data_AF-A0A2V8ENT5-F1
#
_entry.id   AF-A0A2V8ENT5-F1
#
_cell.length_a   1.000
_cell.length_b   1.000
_cell.length_c   1.000
_cell.angle_alpha   90.00
_cell.angle_beta   90.00
_cell.angle_gamma   90.00
#
_symmetry.space_group_name_H-M   'P 1'
#
loop_
_entity.id
_entity.type
_entity.pdbx_description
1 polymer ?
#
loop_
_entity_poly.entity_id
_entity_poly.type
_entity_poly.pdbx_seq_one_letter_code
_entity_poly.pdbx_strand_id
1 'polypeptide(L)'
;MDGTIYNSRRGSGGSLVKSHAAAVAASVACIVLLTTGLTGQVDIAGEWEVMFTTALGYQEFTMFIVQEGPRLTGRLTSDAGEFPLRGRLEADEFEITWSLPDQDRILAITFKGKVEGDSIRGTARLGDRGTGTLSGSRTDR
;
A
#
# COMPACT_ATOMS: atom_id res chain seq x y z
N MET A 1 -20.89 90.88 -1.55
CA MET A 1 -19.49 91.27 -1.78
C MET A 1 -18.70 90.32 -0.90
N ASP A 2 -17.95 89.35 -1.35
CA ASP A 2 -17.13 89.18 -2.55
C ASP A 2 -16.79 87.67 -2.50
N GLY A 3 -16.99 86.90 -3.56
CA GLY A 3 -15.89 86.70 -4.48
C GLY A 3 -15.82 85.21 -4.80
N THR A 4 -16.26 84.89 -6.01
CA THR A 4 -15.61 84.01 -6.98
C THR A 4 -14.22 83.50 -6.55
N ILE A 5 -13.87 82.26 -6.92
CA ILE A 5 -12.69 81.92 -7.74
C ILE A 5 -12.26 80.44 -7.56
N TYR A 6 -12.21 79.77 -8.71
CA TYR A 6 -11.28 78.70 -9.15
C TYR A 6 -11.31 77.28 -8.56
N ASN A 7 -11.90 76.40 -9.37
CA ASN A 7 -11.19 75.43 -10.23
C ASN A 7 -9.67 75.27 -9.98
N SER A 8 -9.19 74.06 -9.68
CA SER A 8 -8.46 73.22 -10.66
C SER A 8 -7.51 72.19 -10.03
N ARG A 9 -7.65 70.98 -10.57
CA ARG A 9 -6.63 69.97 -10.93
C ARG A 9 -5.57 69.51 -9.91
N ARG A 10 -5.62 68.17 -9.76
CA ARG A 10 -4.54 67.16 -9.83
C ARG A 10 -3.36 67.26 -8.83
N GLY A 11 -3.33 66.26 -7.95
CA GLY A 11 -2.13 65.52 -7.53
C GLY A 11 -2.61 64.15 -7.07
N SER A 12 -2.44 63.08 -7.84
CA SER A 12 -1.20 62.30 -8.01
C SER A 12 -0.82 61.52 -6.74
N GLY A 13 -1.04 60.20 -6.81
CA GLY A 13 -0.12 59.18 -6.32
C GLY A 13 0.04 59.03 -4.81
N GLY A 14 -0.44 57.90 -4.27
CA GLY A 14 -0.07 57.43 -2.95
C GLY A 14 -0.93 56.26 -2.52
N SER A 15 -0.47 55.04 -2.80
CA SER A 15 -1.14 53.81 -2.37
C SER A 15 -0.95 53.56 -0.87
N LEU A 16 -1.91 52.83 -0.31
CA LEU A 16 -1.81 52.00 0.91
C LEU A 16 -1.51 52.78 2.20
N VAL A 17 -2.23 52.60 3.29
CA VAL A 17 -2.54 51.31 3.92
C VAL A 17 -3.68 51.47 4.93
N LYS A 18 -4.33 50.34 5.20
CA LYS A 18 -5.13 50.01 6.40
C LYS A 18 -6.53 50.63 6.48
N SER A 19 -7.52 49.84 6.06
CA SER A 19 -8.86 49.91 6.61
C SER A 19 -9.12 48.75 7.56
N HIS A 20 -9.94 49.10 8.54
CA HIS A 20 -10.14 48.48 9.84
C HIS A 20 -10.97 47.19 9.78
N ALA A 21 -10.78 46.39 10.84
CA ALA A 21 -11.67 45.37 11.42
C ALA A 21 -13.18 45.65 11.19
N ALA A 22 -14.14 44.73 11.20
CA ALA A 22 -14.34 43.29 11.48
C ALA A 22 -15.66 42.93 10.71
N ALA A 23 -16.23 41.73 10.57
CA ALA A 23 -16.46 40.66 11.53
C ALA A 23 -17.18 39.49 10.81
N VAL A 24 -16.85 38.26 11.23
CA VAL A 24 -17.74 37.09 11.47
C VAL A 24 -18.31 36.26 10.29
N ALA A 25 -18.07 34.95 10.45
CA ALA A 25 -18.81 33.77 9.99
C ALA A 25 -18.57 33.22 8.58
N ALA A 26 -17.75 32.16 8.51
CA ALA A 26 -18.25 30.79 8.36
C ALA A 26 -17.06 29.82 8.36
N SER A 27 -16.90 29.11 9.48
CA SER A 27 -15.88 28.10 9.68
C SER A 27 -16.15 26.88 8.79
N VAL A 28 -15.46 26.76 7.66
CA VAL A 28 -15.19 25.44 7.06
C VAL A 28 -13.77 25.07 7.47
N ALA A 29 -13.65 24.64 8.73
CA ALA A 29 -12.52 23.80 9.11
C ALA A 29 -12.72 22.48 8.38
N CYS A 30 -12.12 22.34 7.20
CA CYS A 30 -11.94 21.04 6.56
C CYS A 30 -11.02 20.27 7.51
N ILE A 31 -11.61 19.50 8.43
CA ILE A 31 -10.90 18.55 9.26
C ILE A 31 -10.38 17.50 8.29
N VAL A 32 -9.19 17.74 7.76
CA VAL A 32 -8.37 16.65 7.23
C VAL A 32 -8.06 15.81 8.46
N LEU A 33 -8.85 14.74 8.64
CA LEU A 33 -8.50 13.64 9.51
C LEU A 33 -7.20 13.05 8.95
N LEU A 34 -6.07 13.62 9.36
CA LEU A 34 -4.79 12.94 9.35
C LEU A 34 -4.92 11.82 10.38
N THR A 35 -5.54 10.71 10.00
CA THR A 35 -5.33 9.44 10.68
C THR A 35 -3.88 9.07 10.39
N THR A 36 -2.96 9.59 11.19
CA THR A 36 -1.68 8.95 11.41
C THR A 36 -2.01 7.61 12.04
N GLY A 37 -2.25 6.61 11.20
CA GLY A 37 -2.12 5.23 11.64
C GLY A 37 -0.73 5.14 12.23
N LEU A 38 -0.62 4.77 13.51
CA LEU A 38 0.48 3.91 13.90
C LEU A 38 0.50 2.85 12.81
N THR A 39 1.47 2.88 11.89
CA THR A 39 1.58 1.88 10.82
C THR A 39 2.00 0.59 11.51
N GLY A 40 1.05 -0.01 12.23
CA GLY A 40 1.11 -1.38 12.65
C GLY A 40 1.25 -2.18 11.38
N GLN A 41 2.21 -3.08 11.41
CA GLN A 41 2.32 -4.10 10.40
C GLN A 41 0.96 -4.77 10.22
N VAL A 42 0.50 -4.92 8.98
CA VAL A 42 -0.79 -5.55 8.70
C VAL A 42 -0.79 -6.99 9.20
N ASP A 43 -1.97 -7.56 9.41
CA ASP A 43 -2.12 -8.97 9.73
C ASP A 43 -2.26 -9.79 8.45
N ILE A 44 -1.31 -10.69 8.21
CA ILE A 44 -1.31 -11.64 7.09
C ILE A 44 -1.50 -13.09 7.56
N ALA A 45 -1.52 -13.35 8.88
CA ALA A 45 -1.70 -14.70 9.40
C ALA A 45 -3.05 -15.29 8.98
N GLY A 46 -3.09 -16.58 8.68
CA GLY A 46 -4.32 -17.28 8.27
C GLY A 46 -4.13 -18.17 7.04
N GLU A 47 -5.27 -18.61 6.50
CA GLU A 47 -5.34 -19.46 5.31
C GLU A 47 -5.61 -18.62 4.05
N TRP A 48 -4.86 -18.92 2.99
CA TRP A 48 -4.93 -18.20 1.73
C TRP A 48 -4.99 -19.18 0.56
N GLU A 49 -5.92 -18.95 -0.36
CA GLU A 49 -5.85 -19.51 -1.70
C GLU A 49 -5.01 -18.56 -2.56
N VAL A 50 -3.92 -19.07 -3.12
CA VAL A 50 -2.98 -18.28 -3.92
C VAL A 50 -2.82 -18.86 -5.30
N MET A 51 -2.75 -17.95 -6.26
CA MET A 51 -2.66 -18.23 -7.67
C MET A 51 -1.44 -17.50 -8.22
N PHE A 52 -0.61 -18.17 -9.02
CA PHE A 52 0.39 -17.46 -9.81
C PHE A 52 0.49 -18.01 -11.23
N THR A 53 0.80 -17.11 -12.17
CA THR A 53 0.92 -17.44 -13.60
C THR A 53 2.31 -17.12 -14.09
N THR A 54 3.01 -18.13 -14.63
CA THR A 54 4.32 -17.99 -15.28
C THR A 54 4.23 -18.42 -16.74
N ALA A 55 5.35 -18.30 -17.48
CA ALA A 55 5.47 -18.89 -18.81
C ALA A 55 5.25 -20.42 -18.85
N LEU A 56 5.42 -21.11 -17.72
CA LEU A 56 5.17 -22.54 -17.59
C LEU A 56 3.70 -22.88 -17.35
N GLY A 57 2.86 -21.87 -17.11
CA GLY A 57 1.43 -22.03 -16.87
C GLY A 57 0.98 -21.45 -15.54
N TYR A 58 -0.31 -21.67 -15.30
CA TYR A 58 -1.04 -21.31 -14.10
C TYR A 58 -0.79 -22.34 -12.98
N GLN A 59 -0.69 -21.87 -11.75
CA GLN A 59 -0.48 -22.69 -10.56
C GLN A 59 -1.32 -22.16 -9.40
N GLU A 60 -1.87 -23.06 -8.60
CA GLU A 60 -2.75 -22.77 -7.46
C GLU A 60 -2.31 -23.55 -6.23
N PHE A 61 -2.38 -22.90 -5.07
CA PHE A 61 -1.93 -23.46 -3.80
C PHE A 61 -2.78 -22.94 -2.65
N THR A 62 -2.87 -23.75 -1.59
CA THR A 62 -3.30 -23.26 -0.29
C THR A 62 -2.07 -22.94 0.55
N MET A 63 -2.06 -21.76 1.17
CA MET A 63 -0.96 -21.27 1.99
C MET A 63 -1.48 -20.96 3.39
N PHE A 64 -0.79 -21.49 4.40
CA PHE A 64 -1.08 -21.26 5.81
C PHE A 64 0.06 -20.41 6.39
N ILE A 65 -0.25 -19.19 6.80
CA ILE A 65 0.73 -18.25 7.35
C ILE A 65 0.54 -18.11 8.85
N VAL A 66 1.66 -18.22 9.57
CA VAL A 66 1.81 -17.81 10.96
C VAL A 66 2.68 -16.54 10.99
N GLN A 67 2.20 -15.50 11.67
CA GLN A 67 2.90 -14.23 11.81
C GLN A 67 3.37 -14.02 13.25
N GLU A 68 4.67 -13.76 13.41
CA GLU A 68 5.32 -13.42 14.67
C GLU A 68 6.03 -12.06 14.53
N GLY A 69 5.27 -10.97 14.72
CA GLY A 69 5.74 -9.63 14.37
C GLY A 69 6.14 -9.56 12.90
N PRO A 70 7.39 -9.16 12.55
CA PRO A 70 7.84 -9.07 11.15
C PRO A 70 8.17 -10.42 10.52
N ARG A 71 8.20 -11.51 11.29
CA ARG A 71 8.58 -12.85 10.79
C ARG A 71 7.35 -13.62 10.35
N LEU A 72 7.44 -14.26 9.19
CA LEU A 72 6.42 -15.17 8.68
C LEU A 72 6.97 -16.60 8.63
N THR A 73 6.16 -17.55 9.06
CA THR A 73 6.41 -18.99 8.90
C THR A 73 5.13 -19.68 8.47
N GLY A 74 5.20 -20.97 8.18
CA GLY A 74 4.02 -21.79 7.93
C GLY A 74 4.29 -22.83 6.87
N ARG A 75 3.27 -23.09 6.04
CA ARG A 75 3.31 -24.14 5.03
C ARG A 75 2.48 -23.79 3.81
N LEU A 76 2.86 -24.39 2.69
CA LEU A 76 2.17 -24.32 1.42
C LEU A 76 1.82 -25.76 0.98
N THR A 77 0.58 -25.98 0.57
CA THR A 77 0.07 -27.30 0.16
C THR A 77 -0.35 -27.29 -1.29
N SER A 78 0.02 -28.35 -2.01
CA SER A 78 -0.31 -28.59 -3.42
C SER A 78 -0.48 -30.08 -3.69
N ASP A 79 -0.83 -30.44 -4.92
CA ASP A 79 -0.84 -31.84 -5.39
C ASP A 79 0.52 -32.52 -5.26
N ALA A 80 1.62 -31.75 -5.25
CA ALA A 80 2.98 -32.26 -5.08
C ALA A 80 3.35 -32.50 -3.61
N GLY A 81 2.54 -32.05 -2.66
CA GLY A 81 2.74 -32.23 -1.23
C GLY A 81 2.71 -30.93 -0.43
N GLU A 82 3.31 -30.98 0.76
CA GLU A 82 3.37 -29.86 1.70
C GLU A 82 4.82 -29.37 1.85
N PHE A 83 5.00 -28.06 1.78
CA PHE A 83 6.29 -27.40 1.81
C PHE A 83 6.33 -26.31 2.89
N PRO A 84 7.32 -26.31 3.79
CA PRO A 84 7.46 -25.24 4.77
C PRO A 84 7.83 -23.93 4.07
N LEU A 85 7.22 -22.83 4.50
CA LEU A 85 7.55 -21.49 4.04
C LEU A 85 8.19 -20.67 5.15
N ARG A 86 9.02 -19.71 4.74
CA ARG A 86 9.55 -18.65 5.60
C ARG A 86 9.41 -17.31 4.90
N GLY A 87 9.25 -16.26 5.67
CA GLY A 87 9.14 -14.93 5.09
C GLY A 87 9.29 -13.81 6.10
N ARG A 88 9.02 -12.61 5.60
CA ARG A 88 8.97 -11.38 6.36
C ARG A 88 7.84 -10.50 5.86
N LEU A 89 7.38 -9.62 6.74
CA LEU A 89 6.39 -8.59 6.42
C LEU A 89 6.85 -7.25 7.01
N GLU A 90 6.85 -6.23 6.17
CA GLU A 90 7.27 -4.87 6.48
C GLU A 90 6.12 -3.94 6.08
N ALA A 91 5.45 -3.33 7.08
CA ALA A 91 4.19 -2.61 6.89
C ALA A 91 3.11 -3.48 6.20
N ASP A 92 2.90 -3.32 4.90
CA ASP A 92 1.96 -4.08 4.06
C ASP A 92 2.67 -4.96 3.02
N GLU A 93 4.01 -4.90 2.93
CA GLU A 93 4.81 -5.62 1.94
C GLU A 93 5.39 -6.92 2.50
N PHE A 94 5.13 -8.04 1.84
CA PHE A 94 5.64 -9.34 2.23
C PHE A 94 6.66 -9.90 1.24
N GLU A 95 7.56 -10.72 1.77
CA GLU A 95 8.42 -11.61 1.01
C GLU A 95 8.36 -13.01 1.64
N ILE A 96 7.92 -14.00 0.88
CA ILE A 96 7.79 -15.40 1.31
C ILE A 96 8.62 -16.28 0.38
N THR A 97 9.32 -17.27 0.93
CA THR A 97 10.11 -18.24 0.18
C THR A 97 9.85 -19.65 0.69
N TRP A 98 9.75 -20.60 -0.24
CA TRP A 98 9.77 -22.03 0.03
C TRP A 98 10.58 -22.73 -1.07
N SER A 99 10.76 -24.04 -0.94
CA SER A 99 11.44 -24.84 -1.95
C SER A 99 10.77 -26.19 -2.13
N LEU A 100 10.79 -26.68 -3.36
CA LEU A 100 10.24 -27.98 -3.72
C LEU A 100 11.24 -28.78 -4.57
N PRO A 101 11.23 -30.12 -4.48
CA PRO A 101 11.96 -30.97 -5.41
C PRO A 101 11.41 -30.79 -6.83
N ASP A 102 12.30 -30.56 -7.77
CA ASP A 102 11.99 -30.43 -9.19
C ASP A 102 13.04 -31.19 -10.00
N GLN A 103 12.65 -32.38 -10.47
CA GLN A 103 13.55 -33.35 -11.10
C GLN A 103 14.71 -33.70 -10.13
N ASP A 104 15.96 -33.53 -10.58
CA ASP A 104 17.15 -33.85 -9.80
C ASP A 104 17.67 -32.65 -8.97
N ARG A 105 16.88 -31.58 -8.84
CA ARG A 105 17.29 -30.33 -8.15
C ARG A 105 16.22 -29.81 -7.22
N ILE A 106 16.61 -28.90 -6.32
CA ILE A 106 15.69 -28.13 -5.49
C ILE A 106 15.40 -26.80 -6.19
N LEU A 107 14.13 -26.49 -6.39
CA LEU A 107 13.66 -25.21 -6.91
C LEU A 107 13.21 -24.33 -5.75
N ALA A 108 13.89 -23.19 -5.57
CA ALA A 108 13.44 -22.14 -4.67
C ALA A 108 12.41 -21.24 -5.36
N ILE A 109 11.31 -20.94 -4.66
CA ILE A 109 10.27 -20.03 -5.15
C ILE A 109 10.12 -18.89 -4.15
N THR A 110 10.09 -17.66 -4.65
CA THR A 110 9.93 -16.45 -3.86
C THR A 110 8.71 -15.68 -4.32
N PHE A 111 7.81 -15.38 -3.39
CA PHE A 111 6.73 -14.43 -3.55
C PHE A 111 7.12 -13.08 -2.95
N LYS A 112 6.83 -12.00 -3.69
CA LYS A 112 6.91 -10.63 -3.18
C LYS A 112 5.63 -9.90 -3.53
N GLY A 113 5.00 -9.26 -2.57
CA GLY A 113 3.72 -8.61 -2.80
C GLY A 113 3.29 -7.69 -1.68
N LYS A 114 2.06 -7.20 -1.82
CA LYS A 114 1.35 -6.40 -0.82
C LYS A 114 0.10 -7.11 -0.34
N VAL A 115 -0.23 -6.88 0.92
CA VAL A 115 -1.49 -7.30 1.54
C VAL A 115 -2.48 -6.14 1.47
N GLU A 116 -3.66 -6.42 0.94
CA GLU A 116 -4.74 -5.47 0.74
C GLU A 116 -6.03 -6.05 1.33
N GLY A 117 -6.17 -5.94 2.65
CA GLY A 117 -7.26 -6.57 3.41
C GLY A 117 -7.21 -8.09 3.31
N ASP A 118 -8.23 -8.68 2.69
CA ASP A 118 -8.34 -10.12 2.46
C ASP A 118 -7.82 -10.56 1.09
N SER A 119 -7.04 -9.71 0.42
CA SER A 119 -6.39 -10.01 -0.85
C SER A 119 -4.89 -9.78 -0.78
N ILE A 120 -4.14 -10.57 -1.55
CA ILE A 120 -2.72 -10.31 -1.81
C ILE A 120 -2.48 -10.16 -3.30
N ARG A 121 -1.52 -9.30 -3.65
CA ARG A 121 -1.06 -9.11 -5.03
C ARG A 121 0.45 -8.97 -5.08
N GLY A 122 1.06 -9.48 -6.14
CA GLY A 122 2.49 -9.31 -6.32
C GLY A 122 3.07 -10.12 -7.46
N THR A 123 4.27 -10.62 -7.22
CA THR A 123 5.05 -11.41 -8.17
C THR A 123 5.55 -12.69 -7.56
N ALA A 124 5.63 -13.73 -8.39
CA ALA A 124 6.27 -14.99 -8.09
C ALA A 124 7.56 -15.11 -8.90
N ARG A 125 8.65 -15.59 -8.28
CA ARG A 125 9.91 -15.91 -8.94
C ARG A 125 10.27 -17.37 -8.70
N LEU A 126 10.50 -18.12 -9.76
CA LEU A 126 10.84 -19.55 -9.72
C LEU A 126 12.34 -19.71 -9.97
N GLY A 127 13.17 -19.35 -8.99
CA GLY A 127 14.62 -19.30 -9.14
C GLY A 127 15.04 -18.47 -10.36
N ASP A 128 15.77 -19.10 -11.28
CA ASP A 128 16.22 -18.49 -12.55
C ASP A 128 15.33 -18.89 -13.75
N ARG A 129 14.23 -19.60 -13.52
CA ARG A 129 13.33 -20.08 -14.58
C ARG A 129 12.34 -19.04 -15.07
N GLY A 130 12.07 -18.02 -14.26
CA GLY A 130 11.22 -16.91 -14.66
C GLY A 130 10.45 -16.30 -13.50
N THR A 131 9.64 -15.31 -13.87
CA THR A 131 8.74 -14.60 -12.97
C THR A 131 7.31 -14.62 -13.49
N GLY A 132 6.37 -14.34 -12.60
CA GLY A 132 4.95 -14.38 -12.88
C GLY A 132 4.15 -13.46 -11.98
N THR A 133 2.89 -13.22 -12.32
CA THR A 133 1.96 -12.48 -11.47
C THR A 133 1.44 -13.39 -10.35
N LEU A 134 1.32 -12.84 -9.15
CA LEU A 134 0.75 -13.50 -7.97
C LEU A 134 -0.53 -12.76 -7.55
N SER A 135 -1.57 -13.52 -7.24
CA SER A 135 -2.78 -13.06 -6.57
C SER A 135 -3.20 -14.07 -5.51
N GLY A 136 -3.97 -13.65 -4.52
CA GLY A 136 -4.55 -14.58 -3.56
C GLY A 136 -5.65 -13.95 -2.74
N SER A 137 -6.48 -14.80 -2.14
CA SER A 137 -7.61 -14.42 -1.30
C SER A 137 -7.60 -15.24 -0.01
N ARG A 138 -7.95 -14.60 1.10
CA ARG A 138 -8.05 -15.27 2.41
C ARG A 138 -9.28 -16.18 2.46
N THR A 139 -9.14 -17.38 3.00
CA THR A 139 -10.20 -18.42 2.99
C THR A 139 -10.71 -18.82 4.39
N ASP A 140 -9.97 -18.53 5.45
CA ASP A 140 -10.40 -18.79 6.82
C ASP A 140 -11.36 -17.71 7.34
N ARG A 141 -12.66 -17.94 7.13
CA ARG A 141 -13.77 -17.11 7.63
C ARG A 141 -14.69 -17.93 8.53
#